data_AF-A0A0M3IT68-F1
#
_entry.id   AF-A0A0M3IT68-F1
#
_cell.length_a   1.000
_cell.length_b   1.000
_cell.length_c   1.000
_cell.angle_alpha   90.00
_cell.angle_beta   90.00
_cell.angle_gamma   90.00
#
_symmetry.space_group_name_H-M   'P 1'
#
loop_
_entity.id
_entity.type
_entity.pdbx_description
1 polymer ?
#
loop_
_entity_poly.entity_id
_entity_poly.type
_entity_poly.pdbx_seq_one_letter_code
_entity_poly.pdbx_strand_id
1 'polypeptide(L)'
;MQRQCLCSETLPCKDKAISNVIPCADKCQKHAANAGLNYQILRGCIMQYRPQIERSLHCSVNAFSNACANTPTNRMLPKRYAAGIEIAIVNEINSMIAINGLTSQVSKYVGVGRKYASCVQKCIEKQSNECVKKKFCSL
;
A
#
# COMPACT_ATOMS: atom_id res chain seq x y z
N MET A 1 -3.73 6.43 -22.21
CA MET A 1 -3.16 5.10 -22.53
C MET A 1 -1.64 5.21 -22.38
N GLN A 2 -0.98 4.21 -21.78
CA GLN A 2 0.48 4.12 -21.64
C GLN A 2 0.93 2.69 -21.97
N ARG A 3 2.18 2.51 -22.41
CA ARG A 3 2.69 1.15 -22.69
C ARG A 3 2.64 0.29 -21.43
N GLN A 4 2.48 -1.02 -21.59
CA GLN A 4 2.66 -1.95 -20.48
C GLN A 4 4.11 -1.92 -19.98
N CYS A 5 4.32 -1.89 -18.66
CA CYS A 5 5.66 -1.96 -18.08
C CYS A 5 6.30 -3.35 -18.27
N LEU A 6 7.62 -3.39 -18.44
CA LEU A 6 8.37 -4.64 -18.33
C LEU A 6 8.55 -5.04 -16.87
N CYS A 7 8.59 -6.34 -16.58
CA CYS A 7 8.82 -6.81 -15.22
C CYS A 7 10.19 -6.36 -14.68
N SER A 8 11.21 -6.27 -15.53
CA SER A 8 12.51 -5.71 -15.18
C SER A 8 12.47 -4.24 -14.76
N GLU A 9 11.44 -3.49 -15.17
CA GLU A 9 11.26 -2.08 -14.80
C GLU A 9 10.56 -1.91 -13.46
N THR A 10 9.79 -2.91 -13.01
CA THR A 10 8.90 -2.79 -11.83
C THR A 10 9.31 -3.71 -10.68
N LEU A 11 10.04 -4.80 -10.92
CA LEU A 11 10.57 -5.68 -9.88
C LEU A 11 11.44 -4.95 -8.83
N PRO A 12 12.42 -4.10 -9.22
CA PRO A 12 13.23 -3.35 -8.25
C PRO A 12 12.40 -2.40 -7.36
N CYS A 13 11.23 -1.99 -7.85
CA CYS A 13 10.30 -1.12 -7.13
C CYS A 13 9.53 -1.88 -6.07
N LYS A 14 9.08 -3.09 -6.40
CA LYS A 14 8.36 -3.99 -5.52
C LYS A 14 9.19 -4.31 -4.27
N ASP A 15 10.44 -4.70 -4.49
CA ASP A 15 11.31 -5.16 -3.40
C ASP A 15 11.65 -4.02 -2.44
N LYS A 16 11.92 -2.82 -2.99
CA LYS A 16 12.09 -1.60 -2.18
C LYS A 16 10.82 -1.18 -1.47
N ALA A 17 9.64 -1.35 -2.08
CA ALA A 17 8.39 -0.99 -1.43
C ALA A 17 8.15 -1.85 -0.19
N ILE A 18 8.34 -3.17 -0.32
CA ILE A 18 8.18 -4.14 0.78
C ILE A 18 9.22 -3.89 1.88
N SER A 19 10.50 -3.74 1.53
CA SER A 19 11.57 -3.57 2.53
C SER A 19 11.46 -2.25 3.31
N ASN A 20 10.78 -1.24 2.77
CA ASN A 20 10.61 0.07 3.41
C ASN A 20 9.31 0.22 4.22
N VAL A 21 8.41 -0.78 4.24
CA VAL A 21 7.16 -0.71 5.01
C VAL A 21 7.43 -0.42 6.49
N ILE A 22 8.27 -1.22 7.15
CA ILE A 22 8.56 -1.06 8.58
C ILE A 22 9.33 0.25 8.87
N PRO A 23 10.44 0.58 8.18
CA PRO A 23 11.14 1.85 8.40
C PRO A 23 10.25 3.10 8.20
N CYS A 24 9.35 3.05 7.22
CA CYS A 24 8.41 4.15 6.98
C CYS A 24 7.27 4.20 8.01
N ALA A 25 6.78 3.04 8.46
CA ALA A 25 5.85 2.93 9.56
C ALA A 25 6.41 3.55 10.85
N ASP A 26 7.69 3.29 11.15
CA ASP A 26 8.41 3.83 12.31
C ASP A 26 8.61 5.34 12.19
N LYS A 27 9.03 5.84 11.01
CA LYS A 27 9.14 7.29 10.76
C LYS A 27 7.80 8.04 10.94
N CYS A 28 6.69 7.37 10.66
CA CYS A 28 5.35 7.97 10.75
C CYS A 28 4.69 7.80 12.12
N GLN A 29 5.38 7.25 13.13
CA GLN A 29 4.81 6.95 14.46
C GLN A 29 4.10 8.14 15.12
N LYS A 30 4.55 9.38 14.87
CA LYS A 30 3.90 10.62 15.35
C LYS A 30 2.41 10.68 14.98
N HIS A 31 2.05 10.21 13.79
CA HIS A 31 0.66 10.24 13.33
C HIS A 31 -0.19 9.16 14.03
N ALA A 32 0.42 8.05 14.44
CA ALA A 32 -0.24 7.04 15.28
C ALA A 32 -0.40 7.53 16.73
N ALA A 33 0.63 8.16 17.32
CA ALA A 33 0.55 8.73 18.66
C ALA A 33 -0.50 9.84 18.77
N ASN A 34 -0.60 10.71 17.77
CA ASN A 34 -1.64 11.76 17.68
C ASN A 34 -3.07 11.20 17.54
N ALA A 35 -3.22 9.89 17.29
CA ALA A 35 -4.50 9.18 17.27
C ALA A 35 -4.97 8.74 18.67
N GLY A 36 -4.17 8.97 19.71
CA GLY A 36 -4.35 8.33 21.01
C GLY A 36 -4.02 6.83 20.99
N LEU A 37 -3.37 6.33 19.93
CA LEU A 37 -2.93 4.94 19.85
C LEU A 37 -1.56 4.81 20.53
N ASN A 38 -1.44 3.84 21.43
CA ASN A 38 -0.13 3.46 21.95
C ASN A 38 0.65 2.76 20.83
N TYR A 39 1.63 3.47 20.26
CA TYR A 39 2.42 2.98 19.16
C TYR A 39 3.18 1.68 19.50
N GLN A 40 3.59 1.47 20.76
CA GLN A 40 4.22 0.21 21.15
C GLN A 40 3.24 -0.96 21.12
N ILE A 41 1.99 -0.77 21.54
CA ILE A 41 0.94 -1.80 21.43
C ILE A 41 0.62 -2.06 19.96
N LEU A 42 0.47 -1.00 19.15
CA LEU A 42 0.23 -1.13 17.71
C LEU A 42 1.36 -1.89 17.02
N ARG A 43 2.62 -1.56 17.34
CA ARG A 43 3.80 -2.26 16.84
C ARG A 43 3.81 -3.72 17.30
N GLY A 44 3.44 -4.00 18.54
CA GLY A 44 3.24 -5.35 19.06
C GLY A 44 2.23 -6.14 18.22
N CYS A 45 1.05 -5.58 17.96
CA CYS A 45 0.04 -6.19 17.09
C CYS A 45 0.57 -6.42 15.67
N ILE A 46 1.22 -5.42 15.06
CA ILE A 46 1.79 -5.56 13.71
C ILE A 46 2.83 -6.68 13.67
N MET A 47 3.69 -6.78 14.68
CA MET A 47 4.72 -7.82 14.76
C MET A 47 4.12 -9.21 15.01
N GLN A 48 3.05 -9.31 15.81
CA GLN A 48 2.33 -10.56 16.05
C GLN A 48 1.64 -11.06 14.77
N TYR A 49 1.00 -10.16 14.02
CA TYR A 49 0.29 -10.49 12.77
C TYR A 49 1.19 -10.47 11.54
N ARG A 50 2.49 -10.16 11.71
CA ARG A 50 3.48 -10.09 10.62
C ARG A 50 3.44 -11.28 9.67
N PRO A 51 3.35 -12.55 10.13
CA PRO A 51 3.29 -13.69 9.23
C PRO A 51 2.04 -13.67 8.33
N GLN A 52 0.89 -13.22 8.84
CA GLN A 52 -0.33 -13.09 8.05
C GLN A 52 -0.24 -11.91 7.09
N ILE A 53 0.34 -10.79 7.52
CA ILE A 53 0.59 -9.62 6.66
C ILE A 53 1.51 -9.98 5.50
N GLU A 54 2.62 -10.69 5.77
CA GLU A 54 3.54 -11.18 4.75
C GLU A 54 2.85 -12.15 3.79
N ARG A 55 2.05 -13.10 4.29
CA ARG A 55 1.26 -14.02 3.44
C ARG A 55 0.27 -13.27 2.55
N SER A 56 -0.42 -12.26 3.08
CA SER A 56 -1.38 -11.45 2.31
C SER A 56 -0.69 -10.59 1.25
N LEU A 57 0.47 -10.01 1.58
CA LEU A 57 1.32 -9.31 0.62
C LEU A 57 1.80 -10.25 -0.49
N HIS A 58 2.28 -11.44 -0.15
CA HIS A 58 2.68 -12.45 -1.14
C HIS A 58 1.51 -12.90 -2.01
N CYS A 59 0.34 -13.13 -1.43
CA CYS A 59 -0.88 -13.46 -2.18
C CYS A 59 -1.21 -12.36 -3.19
N SER A 60 -1.20 -11.10 -2.75
CA SER A 60 -1.49 -9.96 -3.59
C SER A 60 -0.47 -9.85 -4.74
N VAL A 61 0.83 -9.96 -4.42
CA VAL A 61 1.90 -9.92 -5.43
C VAL A 61 1.78 -11.07 -6.44
N ASN A 62 1.46 -12.28 -5.99
CA ASN A 62 1.35 -13.45 -6.85
C ASN A 62 0.08 -13.42 -7.72
N ALA A 63 -1.02 -12.87 -7.21
CA ALA A 63 -2.24 -12.64 -7.98
C ALA A 63 -2.01 -11.67 -9.14
N PHE A 64 -1.03 -10.77 -9.00
CA PHE A 64 -0.62 -9.83 -10.05
C PHE A 64 0.67 -10.26 -10.77
N SER A 65 1.04 -11.54 -10.75
CA SER A 65 2.26 -12.06 -11.40
C SER A 65 2.35 -11.74 -12.91
N ASN A 66 1.21 -11.55 -13.57
CA ASN A 66 1.11 -11.18 -14.99
C ASN A 66 0.81 -9.69 -15.23
N ALA A 67 0.98 -8.82 -14.22
CA ALA A 67 0.73 -7.38 -14.37
C ALA A 67 1.73 -6.69 -15.30
N CYS A 68 2.96 -7.20 -15.37
CA CYS A 68 4.02 -6.69 -16.24
C CYS A 68 4.31 -7.65 -17.40
N ALA A 69 4.88 -7.11 -18.47
CA ALA A 69 5.32 -7.91 -19.61
C ALA A 69 6.73 -8.47 -19.37
N ASN A 70 6.94 -9.76 -19.63
CA ASN A 70 8.27 -10.37 -19.55
C ASN A 70 9.16 -9.98 -20.75
N THR A 71 8.55 -9.60 -21.87
CA THR A 71 9.21 -9.17 -23.10
C THR A 71 8.61 -7.86 -23.60
N PRO A 72 9.35 -7.07 -24.40
CA PRO A 72 8.80 -5.87 -25.03
C PRO A 72 7.48 -6.16 -25.75
N THR A 73 6.48 -5.30 -25.52
CA THR A 73 5.13 -5.47 -26.05
C THR A 73 4.55 -4.13 -26.49
N ASN A 74 3.73 -4.15 -27.52
CA ASN A 74 2.97 -2.99 -28.00
C ASN A 74 1.63 -2.82 -27.27
N ARG A 75 1.37 -3.63 -26.22
CA ARG A 75 0.16 -3.50 -25.40
C ARG A 75 0.13 -2.13 -24.71
N MET A 76 -1.01 -1.45 -24.87
CA MET A 76 -1.32 -0.18 -24.24
C MET A 76 -2.38 -0.39 -23.17
N LEU A 77 -2.13 0.13 -21.97
CA LEU A 77 -3.02 0.03 -20.82
C LEU A 77 -3.55 1.43 -20.44
N PRO A 78 -4.79 1.52 -19.91
CA PRO A 78 -5.27 2.76 -19.33
C PRO A 78 -4.39 3.13 -18.13
N LYS A 79 -4.06 4.42 -17.99
CA LYS A 79 -3.28 4.91 -16.86
C LYS A 79 -4.10 4.74 -15.58
N ARG A 80 -3.57 4.00 -14.62
CA ARG A 80 -4.19 3.82 -13.30
C ARG A 80 -3.64 4.84 -12.31
N TYR A 81 -4.51 5.39 -11.48
CA TYR A 81 -4.15 6.37 -10.46
C TYR A 81 -4.23 5.72 -9.08
N ALA A 82 -3.19 5.91 -8.26
CA ALA A 82 -3.15 5.41 -6.89
C ALA A 82 -4.36 5.85 -6.06
N ALA A 83 -4.89 7.05 -6.32
CA ALA A 83 -6.10 7.56 -5.68
C ALA A 83 -7.33 6.64 -5.89
N GLY A 84 -7.47 6.00 -7.06
CA GLY A 84 -8.57 5.07 -7.30
C GLY A 84 -8.44 3.78 -6.49
N ILE A 85 -7.21 3.30 -6.32
CA ILE A 85 -6.91 2.14 -5.48
C ILE A 85 -7.14 2.50 -4.00
N GLU A 86 -6.71 3.68 -3.57
CA GLU A 86 -6.96 4.19 -2.21
C GLU A 86 -8.47 4.22 -1.91
N ILE A 87 -9.27 4.75 -2.83
CA ILE A 87 -10.74 4.80 -2.67
C ILE A 87 -11.34 3.39 -2.56
N ALA A 88 -10.92 2.46 -3.42
CA ALA A 88 -11.41 1.08 -3.39
C ALA A 88 -11.07 0.39 -2.05
N ILE A 89 -9.85 0.59 -1.53
CA ILE A 89 -9.44 0.07 -0.23
C ILE A 89 -10.28 0.68 0.90
N VAL A 90 -10.49 2.00 0.89
CA VAL A 90 -11.29 2.68 1.92
C VAL A 90 -12.74 2.21 1.89
N ASN A 91 -13.31 2.00 0.70
CA ASN A 91 -14.67 1.47 0.55
C ASN A 91 -14.79 0.05 1.10
N GLU A 92 -13.81 -0.81 0.84
CA GLU A 92 -13.79 -2.17 1.37
C GLU A 92 -13.66 -2.18 2.89
N ILE A 93 -12.79 -1.33 3.45
CA ILE A 93 -12.66 -1.16 4.91
C ILE A 93 -13.99 -0.69 5.51
N ASN A 94 -14.65 0.29 4.89
CA ASN A 94 -15.93 0.79 5.35
C ASN A 94 -17.02 -0.30 5.30
N SER A 95 -17.02 -1.14 4.26
CA SER A 95 -17.90 -2.31 4.14
C SER A 95 -17.68 -3.30 5.29
N MET A 96 -16.42 -3.68 5.55
CA MET A 96 -16.08 -4.58 6.65
C MET A 96 -16.47 -4.01 8.02
N ILE A 97 -16.25 -2.71 8.25
CA ILE A 97 -16.64 -2.05 9.52
C ILE A 97 -18.16 -2.05 9.69
N ALA A 98 -18.91 -1.80 8.61
CA ALA A 98 -20.37 -1.81 8.62
C ALA A 98 -20.93 -3.21 8.91
N ILE A 99 -20.41 -4.24 8.26
CA ILE A 99 -20.84 -5.64 8.45
C ILE A 99 -20.63 -6.10 9.90
N ASN A 100 -19.55 -5.66 10.54
CA ASN A 100 -19.24 -6.03 11.93
C ASN A 100 -19.92 -5.14 12.98
N GLY A 101 -20.76 -4.17 12.60
CA GLY A 101 -21.47 -3.29 13.54
C GLY A 101 -20.56 -2.34 14.33
N LEU A 102 -19.32 -2.14 13.90
CA LEU A 102 -18.29 -1.37 14.62
C LEU A 102 -18.19 0.10 14.17
N THR A 103 -19.17 0.58 13.40
CA THR A 103 -19.11 1.86 12.67
C THR A 103 -18.93 3.07 13.58
N SER A 104 -19.58 3.10 14.75
CA SER A 104 -19.45 4.20 15.72
C SER A 104 -18.12 4.18 16.48
N GLN A 105 -17.52 3.00 16.68
CA GLN A 105 -16.30 2.82 17.48
C GLN A 105 -15.03 3.04 16.64
N VAL A 106 -15.08 2.69 15.36
CA VAL A 106 -13.91 2.66 14.48
C VAL A 106 -13.79 3.91 13.60
N SER A 107 -14.89 4.60 13.29
CA SER A 107 -14.89 5.81 12.42
C SER A 107 -13.88 6.88 12.84
N LYS A 108 -13.74 7.13 14.15
CA LYS A 108 -12.74 8.06 14.70
C LYS A 108 -11.29 7.65 14.41
N TYR A 109 -11.03 6.35 14.30
CA TYR A 109 -9.71 5.81 13.99
C TYR A 109 -9.44 5.75 12.48
N VAL A 110 -10.47 5.67 11.63
CA VAL A 110 -10.32 5.67 10.16
C VAL A 110 -9.67 6.96 9.68
N GLY A 111 -10.14 8.12 10.16
CA GLY A 111 -9.60 9.42 9.78
C GLY A 111 -8.13 9.60 10.16
N VAL A 112 -7.72 9.04 11.31
CA VAL A 112 -6.32 9.12 11.75
C VAL A 112 -5.45 8.05 11.08
N GLY A 113 -6.00 6.85 10.88
CA GLY A 113 -5.39 5.79 10.09
C GLY A 113 -5.06 6.26 8.68
N ARG A 114 -5.92 7.09 8.07
CA ARG A 114 -5.65 7.71 6.77
C ARG A 114 -4.42 8.62 6.79
N LYS A 115 -4.28 9.49 7.82
CA LYS A 115 -3.09 10.36 7.95
C LYS A 115 -1.81 9.56 8.12
N TYR A 116 -1.86 8.51 8.94
CA TYR A 116 -0.73 7.58 9.13
C TYR A 116 -0.38 6.86 7.83
N ALA A 117 -1.36 6.24 7.16
CA ALA A 117 -1.19 5.54 5.89
C ALA A 117 -0.64 6.46 4.79
N SER A 118 -1.15 7.68 4.66
CA SER A 118 -0.62 8.67 3.71
C SER A 118 0.84 9.05 3.99
N CYS A 119 1.24 9.14 5.26
CA CYS A 119 2.65 9.36 5.62
C CYS A 119 3.52 8.18 5.19
N VAL A 120 3.09 6.96 5.51
CA VAL A 120 3.82 5.73 5.18
C VAL A 120 3.96 5.58 3.66
N GLN A 121 2.86 5.78 2.92
CA GLN A 121 2.85 5.72 1.46
C GLN A 121 3.83 6.74 0.86
N LYS A 122 3.78 8.02 1.26
CA LYS A 122 4.72 9.05 0.77
C LYS A 122 6.17 8.71 1.08
N CYS A 123 6.44 8.12 2.25
CA CYS A 123 7.78 7.66 2.61
C CYS A 123 8.24 6.53 1.70
N ILE A 124 7.39 5.52 1.45
CA ILE A 124 7.70 4.40 0.56
C ILE A 124 7.91 4.88 -0.88
N GLU A 125 7.06 5.77 -1.39
CA GLU A 125 7.19 6.37 -2.73
C GLU A 125 8.53 7.10 -2.90
N LYS A 126 8.96 7.84 -1.87
CA LYS A 126 10.26 8.52 -1.85
C LYS A 126 11.43 7.55 -1.84
N GLN A 127 11.35 6.47 -1.05
CA GLN A 127 12.41 5.46 -0.92
C GLN A 127 12.48 4.50 -2.13
N SER A 128 11.36 4.32 -2.83
CA SER A 128 11.27 3.56 -4.08
C SER A 128 11.62 4.40 -5.32
N ASN A 129 12.29 5.55 -5.16
CA ASN A 129 12.73 6.42 -6.27
C ASN A 129 11.62 6.88 -7.24
N GLU A 130 10.39 7.05 -6.75
CA GLU A 130 9.23 7.39 -7.59
C GLU A 130 9.07 6.46 -8.80
N CYS A 131 9.17 5.15 -8.55
CA CYS A 131 9.13 4.10 -9.57
C CYS A 131 8.08 4.26 -10.68
N VAL A 132 6.89 4.75 -10.34
CA VAL A 132 5.79 4.94 -11.30
C VAL A 132 5.89 6.28 -12.05
N LYS A 133 6.48 7.33 -11.48
CA LYS A 133 6.57 8.64 -12.15
C LYS A 133 7.70 8.71 -13.17
N LYS A 134 8.81 8.00 -12.94
CA LYS A 134 9.97 8.00 -13.86
C LYS A 134 9.81 7.06 -15.06
N LYS A 135 8.89 6.11 -14.99
CA LYS A 135 8.66 5.13 -16.05
C LYS A 135 7.35 5.47 -16.77
N PHE A 136 7.43 5.89 -18.03
CA PHE A 136 6.26 6.19 -18.88
C PHE A 136 5.51 4.90 -19.29
N CYS A 137 5.09 4.08 -18.33
CA CYS A 137 4.41 2.81 -18.53
C CYS A 137 3.34 2.58 -17.43
N SER A 138 2.42 1.64 -17.66
CA SER A 138 1.35 1.25 -16.74
C SER A 138 1.33 -0.26 -16.49
N LEU A 139 0.79 -0.65 -15.33
CA LEU A 139 0.54 -2.04 -14.88
C LEU A 139 -0.94 -2.38 -14.86
#